data_AF-A0A1G5BS79-F1
#
_entry.id   AF-A0A1G5BS79-F1
#
_cell.length_a   1.000
_cell.length_b   1.000
_cell.length_c   1.000
_cell.angle_alpha   90.00
_cell.angle_beta   90.00
_cell.angle_gamma   90.00
#
_symmetry.space_group_name_H-M   'P 1'
#
loop_
_entity.id
_entity.type
_entity.pdbx_description
1 polymer ?
#
loop_
_entity_poly.entity_id
_entity_poly.type
_entity_poly.pdbx_seq_one_letter_code
_entity_poly.pdbx_strand_id
1 'polypeptide(L)' 'MSQNPADATQKLDGIVVQTRADLAGQHGLDGASVLAQRLRDAGIDLTDDEMAAAVARVQA' A
#
# COMPACT_ATOMS: atom_id res chain seq x y z
N MET A 1 -17.05 14.98 1.22
CA MET A 1 -17.32 14.07 0.09
C MET A 1 -17.14 12.66 0.60
N SER A 2 -18.14 11.78 0.45
CA SER A 2 -18.00 10.36 0.82
C SER A 2 -17.10 9.70 -0.21
N GLN A 3 -15.90 9.24 0.16
CA GLN A 3 -15.16 8.33 -0.71
C GLN A 3 -16.03 7.08 -0.90
N ASN A 4 -16.24 6.67 -2.13
CA ASN A 4 -16.92 5.42 -2.43
C ASN A 4 -15.97 4.27 -2.00
N PRO A 5 -16.42 3.24 -1.27
CA PRO A 5 -15.59 2.09 -0.89
C PRO A 5 -14.83 1.44 -2.07
N ALA A 6 -15.42 1.47 -3.26
CA ALA A 6 -14.79 1.01 -4.49
C ALA A 6 -13.54 1.82 -4.86
N ASP A 7 -13.58 3.15 -4.72
CA ASP A 7 -12.47 4.04 -5.07
C ASP A 7 -11.29 3.87 -4.10
N ALA A 8 -11.57 3.66 -2.81
CA ALA A 8 -10.54 3.41 -1.80
C ALA A 8 -9.80 2.09 -2.07
N THR A 9 -10.55 1.04 -2.43
CA THR A 9 -9.99 -0.27 -2.77
C THR A 9 -9.10 -0.19 -4.03
N GLN A 10 -9.58 0.50 -5.08
CA GLN A 10 -8.80 0.69 -6.31
C GLN A 10 -7.51 1.49 -6.08
N LYS A 11 -7.56 2.51 -5.22
CA LYS A 11 -6.35 3.27 -4.84
C LYS A 11 -5.35 2.41 -4.09
N LEU A 12 -5.81 1.62 -3.12
CA LEU A 12 -4.97 0.69 -2.37
C LEU A 12 -4.28 -0.31 -3.31
N ASP A 13 -5.02 -0.91 -4.24
CA ASP A 13 -4.45 -1.84 -5.21
C ASP A 13 -3.37 -1.19 -6.09
N GLY A 14 -3.61 0.03 -6.56
CA GLY A 14 -2.62 0.80 -7.32
C GLY A 14 -1.34 1.06 -6.51
N ILE A 15 -1.49 1.48 -5.26
CA ILE A 15 -0.36 1.74 -4.35
C ILE A 15 0.45 0.46 -4.10
N VAL A 16 -0.20 -0.68 -3.88
CA VAL A 16 0.47 -1.99 -3.67
C VAL A 16 1.28 -2.38 -4.90
N VAL A 17 0.68 -2.30 -6.10
CA VAL A 17 1.37 -2.65 -7.36
C VAL A 17 2.59 -1.76 -7.59
N GLN A 18 2.45 -0.45 -7.41
CA GLN A 18 3.56 0.50 -7.55
C GLN A 18 4.66 0.22 -6.53
N THR A 19 4.29 -0.02 -5.25
CA THR A 19 5.25 -0.29 -4.18
C THR A 19 6.06 -1.54 -4.48
N ARG A 20 5.40 -2.62 -4.93
CA ARG A 20 6.10 -3.85 -5.32
C ARG A 20 7.06 -3.61 -6.48
N ALA A 21 6.64 -2.85 -7.50
CA ALA A 21 7.50 -2.55 -8.65
C ALA A 21 8.75 -1.75 -8.24
N ASP A 22 8.61 -0.79 -7.33
CA ASP A 22 9.74 0.01 -6.85
C ASP A 22 10.73 -0.78 -6.00
N LEU A 23 10.24 -1.80 -5.28
CA LEU A 23 11.07 -2.72 -4.49
C LEU A 23 11.75 -3.81 -5.34
N ALA A 24 11.20 -4.14 -6.52
CA ALA A 24 11.67 -5.23 -7.38
C ALA A 24 13.11 -5.09 -7.94
N GLY A 25 13.83 -4.02 -7.59
CA GLY A 25 15.25 -3.84 -7.87
C GLY A 25 16.04 -3.21 -6.72
N GLN A 26 15.44 -3.06 -5.54
CA GLN A 26 16.04 -2.37 -4.41
C GLN A 26 16.20 -3.32 -3.23
N HIS A 27 17.44 -3.78 -3.01
CA HIS A 27 17.78 -4.58 -1.84
C HIS A 27 17.91 -3.67 -0.60
N GLY A 28 17.15 -3.98 0.45
CA GLY A 28 17.25 -3.30 1.75
C GLY A 28 16.19 -2.24 2.05
N LEU A 29 15.26 -1.98 1.12
CA LEU A 29 14.08 -1.19 1.45
C LEU A 29 13.05 -2.02 2.22
N ASP A 30 12.56 -1.47 3.33
CA ASP A 30 11.43 -2.03 4.05
C ASP A 30 10.12 -1.69 3.34
N GLY A 31 9.53 -2.69 2.69
CA GLY A 31 8.27 -2.54 1.98
C GLY A 31 7.11 -2.07 2.86
N ALA A 32 7.12 -2.36 4.16
CA ALA A 32 6.11 -1.88 5.09
C ALA A 32 6.20 -0.36 5.28
N SER A 33 7.41 0.16 5.51
CA SER A 33 7.66 1.60 5.65
C SER A 33 7.28 2.38 4.38
N VAL A 34 7.65 1.86 3.20
CA VAL A 34 7.33 2.51 1.91
C VAL A 34 5.81 2.51 1.66
N LEU A 35 5.15 1.38 1.91
CA LEU A 35 3.71 1.26 1.76
C LEU A 35 2.95 2.20 2.72
N ALA A 36 3.36 2.22 3.99
CA ALA A 36 2.73 3.06 5.01
C ALA A 36 2.86 4.56 4.69
N GLN A 37 3.98 4.99 4.12
CA GLN A 37 4.14 6.37 3.67
C GLN A 37 3.17 6.72 2.54
N ARG A 38 3.04 5.86 1.53
CA ARG A 38 2.14 6.12 0.39
C ARG A 38 0.68 6.14 0.77
N LEU A 39 0.28 5.29 1.69
CA LEU A 39 -1.09 5.26 2.21
C LEU A 39 -1.43 6.56 2.93
N ARG A 40 -0.52 7.08 3.77
CA ARG A 40 -0.66 8.40 4.41
C ARG A 40 -0.75 9.52 3.38
N ASP A 41 0.12 9.53 2.37
CA ASP A 41 0.10 10.54 1.30
C ASP A 41 -1.20 10.50 0.49
N ALA A 42 -1.81 9.32 0.35
CA ALA A 42 -3.10 9.12 -0.30
C ALA A 42 -4.32 9.39 0.61
N GLY A 43 -4.10 9.65 1.90
CA GLY A 43 -5.16 9.81 2.90
C GLY A 43 -5.97 8.52 3.11
N ILE A 44 -5.31 7.37 3.03
CA ILE A 44 -5.89 6.04 3.27
C ILE A 44 -5.40 5.55 4.62
N ASP A 45 -6.33 5.44 5.57
CA ASP A 45 -6.09 4.78 6.84
C ASP A 45 -6.51 3.32 6.74
N LEU A 46 -5.58 2.43 7.11
CA LEU A 46 -5.80 0.99 7.22
C LEU A 46 -5.69 0.59 8.69
N THR A 47 -6.45 -0.42 9.07
CA THR A 47 -6.20 -1.17 10.31
C THR A 47 -4.89 -1.95 10.22
N ASP A 48 -4.37 -2.41 11.37
CA ASP A 48 -3.14 -3.20 11.42
C ASP A 48 -3.24 -4.50 10.59
N ASP A 49 -4.41 -5.14 10.60
CA ASP A 49 -4.67 -6.36 9.82
C ASP A 49 -4.68 -6.08 8.31
N GLU A 50 -5.30 -4.99 7.88
CA GLU A 50 -5.31 -4.55 6.48
C GLU A 50 -3.92 -4.15 6.01
N MET A 51 -3.14 -3.48 6.86
CA MET A 51 -1.74 -3.16 6.60
C MET A 51 -0.91 -4.43 6.43
N ALA A 52 -1.04 -5.40 7.35
CA ALA A 52 -0.32 -6.67 7.26
C ALA A 52 -0.64 -7.44 5.98
N ALA A 53 -1.92 -7.48 5.59
CA ALA A 53 -2.35 -8.08 4.33
C ALA A 53 -1.78 -7.35 3.11
N ALA A 54 -1.77 -6.02 3.11
CA ALA A 54 -1.24 -5.22 2.02
C ALA A 54 0.30 -5.36 1.88
N VAL A 55 1.04 -5.42 3.00
CA VAL A 55 2.48 -5.70 3.01
C VAL A 55 2.78 -7.10 2.46
N ALA A 56 2.00 -8.11 2.83
CA ALA A 56 2.15 -9.46 2.29
C ALA A 56 1.98 -9.48 0.76
N ARG A 57 1.05 -8.69 0.21
CA ARG A 57 0.86 -8.54 -1.25
C ARG A 57 2.03 -7.85 -1.95
N VAL A 58 2.72 -6.94 -1.25
CA VAL A 58 3.92 -6.25 -1.78
C VAL A 58 5.13 -7.21 -1.83
N GLN A 59 5.22 -8.15 -0.89
CA GLN A 59 6.33 -9.10 -0.77
C GLN A 59 6.14 -10.38 -1.61
N ALA A 60 4.96 -10.57 -2.20
CA ALA A 60 4.61 -11.72 -3.05
C ALA A 60 4.97 -11.51 -4.52
#